data_AF-A0A846DNM4-F1
#
_entry.id   AF-A0A846DNM4-F1
#
_cell.length_a   1.000
_cell.length_b   1.000
_cell.length_c   1.000
_cell.angle_alpha   90.00
_cell.angle_beta   90.00
_cell.angle_gamma   90.00
#
_symmetry.space_group_name_H-M   'P 1'
#
loop_
_entity.id
_entity.type
_entity.pdbx_description
1 polymer ?
#
loop_
_entity_poly.entity_id
_entity_poly.type
_entity_poly.pdbx_seq_one_letter_code
_entity_poly.pdbx_strand_id
1 'polypeptide(L)'
;MSYDLIFMLEEPSMKNVLDQLLPQIIPNEITYICITHQGKQDLWKSIPKKIQAFQYSPDTRFIIVHDQDSHDCKKLKSELLEICQT
;
A
#
# COMPACT_ATOMS: atom_id res chain seq x y z
N MET A 1 -1.31 -9.32 15.14
CA MET A 1 -1.87 -9.89 13.90
C MET A 1 -0.84 -9.66 12.80
N SER A 2 -0.43 -10.72 12.11
CA SER A 2 0.39 -10.65 10.91
C SER A 2 -0.52 -10.58 9.68
N TYR A 3 -0.09 -9.87 8.64
CA TYR A 3 -0.78 -9.81 7.34
C TYR A 3 0.21 -10.20 6.26
N ASP A 4 -0.22 -11.03 5.30
CA ASP A 4 0.58 -11.39 4.15
C ASP A 4 0.69 -10.22 3.17
N LEU A 5 -0.39 -9.48 2.98
CA LEU A 5 -0.46 -8.31 2.10
C LEU A 5 -0.93 -7.06 2.85
N ILE A 6 -0.21 -5.97 2.69
CA ILE A 6 -0.56 -4.66 3.25
C ILE A 6 -0.76 -3.67 2.11
N PHE A 7 -2.02 -3.28 1.87
CA PHE A 7 -2.38 -2.28 0.89
C PHE A 7 -2.29 -0.89 1.52
N MET A 8 -1.45 -0.02 0.94
CA MET A 8 -1.33 1.38 1.32
C MET A 8 -1.98 2.24 0.26
N LEU A 9 -3.11 2.85 0.60
CA LEU A 9 -4.01 3.51 -0.33
C LEU A 9 -3.96 5.02 -0.12
N GLU A 10 -3.88 5.78 -1.20
CA GLU A 10 -3.84 7.24 -1.14
C GLU A 10 -5.08 7.86 -0.47
N GLU A 11 -6.26 7.30 -0.71
CA GLU A 11 -7.54 7.86 -0.23
C GLU A 11 -8.60 6.79 0.08
N PRO A 12 -9.69 7.13 0.82
CA PRO A 12 -10.73 6.19 1.20
C PRO A 12 -11.54 5.61 0.04
N SER A 13 -11.68 6.34 -1.08
CA SER A 13 -12.45 5.89 -2.25
C SER A 13 -11.92 4.56 -2.79
N MET A 14 -10.60 4.40 -2.86
CA MET A 14 -9.93 3.21 -3.34
C MET A 14 -10.21 2.00 -2.44
N LYS A 15 -10.33 2.22 -1.13
CA LYS A 15 -10.69 1.15 -0.20
C LYS A 15 -12.08 0.60 -0.51
N ASN A 16 -13.05 1.45 -0.81
CA ASN A 16 -14.41 0.99 -1.15
C ASN A 16 -14.41 0.07 -2.38
N VAL A 17 -13.56 0.36 -3.38
CA VAL A 17 -13.38 -0.50 -4.56
C VAL A 17 -12.71 -1.81 -4.17
N LEU A 18 -11.60 -1.74 -3.43
CA LEU A 18 -10.83 -2.93 -3.04
C LEU A 18 -11.58 -3.84 -2.07
N ASP A 19 -12.44 -3.31 -1.20
CA ASP A 19 -13.28 -4.11 -0.30
C ASP A 19 -14.25 -5.01 -1.08
N GLN A 20 -14.65 -4.62 -2.30
CA GLN A 20 -15.48 -5.44 -3.18
C GLN A 20 -14.64 -6.37 -4.07
N LEU A 21 -13.47 -5.90 -4.52
CA LEU A 21 -12.65 -6.60 -5.51
C LEU A 21 -11.74 -7.68 -4.88
N LEU A 22 -11.05 -7.34 -3.79
CA LEU A 22 -10.03 -8.20 -3.18
C LEU A 22 -10.58 -9.57 -2.74
N PRO A 23 -11.78 -9.70 -2.13
CA PRO A 23 -12.32 -11.01 -1.75
C PRO A 23 -12.56 -11.96 -2.93
N GLN A 24 -12.64 -11.44 -4.15
CA GLN A 24 -12.86 -12.24 -5.37
C GLN A 24 -11.55 -12.68 -6.03
N ILE A 25 -10.44 -12.01 -5.73
CA ILE A 25 -9.13 -12.24 -6.36
C ILE A 25 -8.16 -12.92 -5.39
N ILE A 26 -8.22 -12.56 -4.11
CA ILE A 26 -7.32 -13.07 -3.09
C ILE A 26 -7.92 -14.35 -2.48
N PRO A 27 -7.17 -15.48 -2.48
CA PRO A 27 -7.57 -16.70 -1.78
C PRO A 27 -7.80 -16.47 -0.29
N ASN A 28 -8.73 -17.21 0.31
CA ASN A 28 -9.12 -17.03 1.72
C ASN A 28 -7.99 -17.33 2.72
N GLU A 29 -6.96 -18.05 2.29
CA GLU A 29 -5.77 -18.38 3.09
C GLU A 29 -4.82 -17.19 3.24
N ILE A 30 -4.91 -16.19 2.36
CA ILE A 30 -4.04 -15.01 2.37
C ILE A 30 -4.71 -13.90 3.17
N THR A 31 -4.04 -13.48 4.23
CA THR A 31 -4.48 -12.38 5.08
C THR A 31 -4.03 -11.04 4.52
N TYR A 32 -4.92 -10.04 4.52
CA TYR A 32 -4.58 -8.71 4.04
C TYR A 32 -5.27 -7.60 4.83
N ILE A 33 -4.71 -6.40 4.75
CA ILE A 33 -5.29 -5.17 5.31
C ILE A 33 -5.17 -4.00 4.33
N CYS A 34 -6.18 -3.14 4.33
CA CYS A 34 -6.18 -1.87 3.59
C CYS A 34 -6.01 -0.69 4.54
N ILE A 35 -4.95 0.09 4.37
CA ILE A 35 -4.63 1.30 5.13
C ILE A 35 -4.83 2.52 4.21
N THR A 36 -5.83 3.34 4.51
CA THR A 36 -6.14 4.56 3.77
C THR A 36 -5.43 5.77 4.34
N HIS A 37 -5.11 6.73 3.49
CA HIS A 37 -4.45 7.99 3.85
C HIS A 37 -5.29 9.20 3.40
N GLN A 38 -4.81 10.41 3.69
CA GLN A 38 -5.41 11.66 3.26
C GLN A 38 -4.57 12.32 2.15
N GLY A 39 -4.41 11.62 1.03
CA GLY A 39 -3.68 12.07 -0.16
C GLY A 39 -2.20 11.68 -0.17
N LYS A 40 -1.52 11.91 -1.30
CA LYS A 40 -0.14 11.48 -1.56
C LYS A 40 0.86 11.81 -0.46
N GLN A 41 0.83 13.02 0.09
CA GLN A 41 1.84 13.42 1.08
C GLN A 41 1.73 12.62 2.37
N ASP A 42 0.51 12.29 2.81
CA ASP A 42 0.27 11.48 4.00
C ASP A 42 0.68 10.02 3.74
N LEU A 43 0.30 9.48 2.58
CA LEU A 43 0.73 8.17 2.13
C LEU A 43 2.26 8.05 2.14
N TRP A 44 2.98 8.99 1.52
CA TRP A 44 4.44 8.90 1.38
C TRP A 44 5.14 8.97 2.74
N LYS A 45 4.66 9.83 3.65
CA LYS A 45 5.20 9.94 5.02
C LYS A 45 4.96 8.69 5.87
N SER A 46 3.93 7.90 5.54
CA SER A 46 3.58 6.70 6.31
C SER A 46 4.36 5.47 5.86
N ILE A 47 4.74 5.36 4.58
CA ILE A 47 5.47 4.21 3.99
C ILE A 47 6.61 3.71 4.88
N PRO A 48 7.67 4.49 5.18
CA PRO A 48 8.82 3.98 5.91
C PRO A 48 8.43 3.53 7.32
N LYS A 49 7.56 4.30 7.99
CA LYS A 49 7.07 3.98 9.33
C LYS A 49 6.29 2.67 9.36
N LYS A 50 5.46 2.41 8.33
CA LYS A 50 4.65 1.19 8.24
C LYS A 50 5.53 -0.01 7.89
N ILE A 51 6.43 0.11 6.93
CA ILE A 51 7.39 -0.96 6.59
C ILE A 51 8.16 -1.40 7.84
N GLN A 52 8.71 -0.44 8.59
CA GLN A 52 9.46 -0.73 9.81
C GLN A 52 8.58 -1.35 10.91
N ALA A 53 7.33 -0.90 11.06
CA ALA A 53 6.40 -1.43 12.05
C ALA A 53 5.92 -2.87 11.74
N PHE A 54 5.96 -3.31 10.49
CA PHE A 54 5.50 -4.65 10.07
C PHE A 54 6.65 -5.59 9.66
N GLN A 55 7.91 -5.25 9.95
CA GLN A 55 9.11 -6.04 9.62
C GLN A 55 9.18 -7.44 10.27
N TYR A 56 8.17 -7.87 11.02
CA TYR A 56 8.16 -9.13 11.77
C TYR A 56 8.02 -10.38 10.89
N SER A 57 7.54 -10.26 9.65
CA SER A 57 7.44 -11.38 8.70
C SER A 57 8.19 -11.05 7.40
N PRO A 58 9.17 -11.86 6.98
CA PRO A 58 9.91 -11.65 5.74
C PRO A 58 9.04 -11.81 4.49
N ASP A 59 7.88 -12.47 4.62
CA ASP A 59 6.98 -12.76 3.52
C ASP A 59 5.90 -11.69 3.31
N THR A 60 5.75 -10.75 4.27
CA THR A 60 4.79 -9.65 4.15
C THR A 60 5.15 -8.73 2.98
N ARG A 61 4.19 -8.53 2.06
CA ARG A 61 4.36 -7.61 0.93
C ARG A 61 3.52 -6.35 1.09
N PHE A 62 4.10 -5.22 0.72
CA PHE A 62 3.41 -3.94 0.66
C PHE A 62 2.98 -3.64 -0.78
N ILE A 63 1.73 -3.22 -0.93
CA ILE A 63 1.13 -2.84 -2.21
C ILE A 63 0.69 -1.39 -2.08
N ILE A 64 1.42 -0.48 -2.74
CA ILE A 64 1.12 0.94 -2.74
C ILE A 64 0.21 1.25 -3.93
N VAL A 65 -0.99 1.76 -3.66
CA VAL A 65 -1.93 2.22 -4.69
C VAL A 65 -1.95 3.74 -4.64
N HIS A 66 -1.45 4.34 -5.71
CA HIS A 66 -1.27 5.78 -5.87
C HIS A 66 -1.80 6.18 -7.24
N ASP A 67 -2.55 7.28 -7.33
CA ASP A 67 -3.03 7.77 -8.63
C ASP A 67 -1.86 8.37 -9.43
N GLN A 68 -1.80 8.11 -10.74
CA GLN A 68 -0.77 8.69 -11.58
C GLN A 68 -0.95 10.22 -11.72
N ASP A 69 -2.19 10.71 -11.68
CA ASP A 69 -2.55 12.05 -12.15
C ASP A 69 -1.91 12.34 -13.54
N SER A 70 -1.36 13.54 -13.71
CA SER A 70 -0.59 13.98 -14.88
C SER A 70 0.92 13.76 -14.75
N HIS A 71 1.40 12.99 -13.76
CA HIS A 71 2.84 12.80 -13.51
C HIS A 71 3.43 11.68 -14.37
N ASP A 72 4.75 11.72 -14.55
CA ASP A 72 5.51 10.61 -15.15
C ASP A 72 5.51 9.42 -14.16
N CYS A 73 4.79 8.36 -14.51
CA CYS A 73 4.64 7.18 -13.67
C CYS A 73 5.97 6.47 -13.38
N LYS A 74 6.98 6.59 -14.27
CA LYS A 74 8.31 6.01 -14.03
C LYS A 74 9.06 6.79 -12.96
N LYS A 75 9.00 8.12 -13.03
CA LYS A 75 9.61 9.00 -12.02
C LYS A 75 8.96 8.77 -10.65
N LEU A 76 7.63 8.76 -10.62
CA LEU A 76 6.84 8.48 -9.41
C LEU A 76 7.23 7.12 -8.79
N LYS A 77 7.35 6.08 -9.62
CA LYS A 77 7.75 4.74 -9.16
C LYS A 77 9.15 4.75 -8.54
N SER A 78 10.10 5.47 -9.13
CA SER A 78 11.46 5.60 -8.58
C SER A 78 11.46 6.31 -7.24
N GLU A 79 10.74 7.43 -7.11
CA GLU A 79 10.65 8.19 -5.85
C GLU A 79 10.02 7.36 -4.72
N LEU A 80 8.94 6.62 -5.02
CA LEU A 80 8.33 5.70 -4.05
C LEU A 80 9.29 4.57 -3.64
N LEU A 81 10.08 4.05 -4.58
CA LEU A 81 11.05 3.00 -4.30
C LEU A 81 12.17 3.48 -3.36
N GLU A 82 12.66 4.72 -3.55
CA GLU A 82 13.64 5.33 -2.64
C GLU A 82 13.08 5.48 -1.22
N ILE A 83 11.82 5.92 -1.09
CA ILE A 83 11.15 6.05 0.21
C ILE A 83 11.02 4.69 0.92
N CYS A 84 10.77 3.61 0.19
CA CYS A 84 10.71 2.25 0.74
C CYS A 84 12.05 1.74 1.29
N GLN A 85 13.17 2.35 0.89
CA GLN A 85 14.53 1.94 1.29
C GLN A 85 15.07 2.75 2.48
N THR A 86 14.30 3.72 2.97
CA THR A 86 14.65 4.59 4.09
C THR A 86 14.26 3.95 5.42
#